data_AF-A0A2I8ETQ3-F1
#
_entry.id   AF-A0A2I8ETQ3-F1
#
_cell.length_a   1.000
_cell.length_b   1.000
_cell.length_c   1.000
_cell.angle_alpha   90.00
_cell.angle_beta   90.00
_cell.angle_gamma   90.00
#
_symmetry.space_group_name_H-M   'P 1'
#
loop_
_entity.id
_entity.type
_entity.pdbx_description
1 polymer ?
#
loop_
_entity_poly.entity_id
_entity_poly.type
_entity_poly.pdbx_seq_one_letter_code
_entity_poly.pdbx_strand_id
1 'polypeptide(L)'
;MPDERESTAIPAVIATGTPKEVDAFLLACLSHEELPQPSLAAMYEWIACLTGRKDDDFHSHISTCHYWLYFQYAKQAGLSPDGQAYPPRPEKSS
;
A
#
# COMPACT_ATOMS: atom_id res chain seq x y z
N MET A 1 -7.88 -21.05 21.40
CA MET A 1 -8.29 -21.05 19.99
C MET A 1 -7.10 -20.51 19.21
N PRO A 2 -6.52 -21.26 18.25
CA PRO A 2 -5.45 -20.68 17.45
C PRO A 2 -6.04 -19.55 16.62
N ASP A 3 -5.36 -18.42 16.65
CA ASP A 3 -5.60 -17.22 15.86
C ASP A 3 -5.39 -17.62 14.39
N GLU A 4 -6.48 -17.99 13.70
CA GLU A 4 -6.50 -18.08 12.25
C GLU A 4 -6.28 -16.64 11.77
N ARG A 5 -5.00 -16.25 11.64
CA ARG A 5 -4.61 -15.15 10.78
C ARG A 5 -5.29 -15.43 9.46
N GLU A 6 -6.38 -14.73 9.17
CA GLU A 6 -7.00 -14.69 7.84
C GLU A 6 -5.90 -14.25 6.89
N SER A 7 -5.16 -15.22 6.36
CA SER A 7 -4.12 -15.00 5.38
C SER A 7 -4.87 -14.63 4.13
N THR A 8 -4.98 -13.32 3.90
CA THR A 8 -5.55 -12.80 2.68
C THR A 8 -4.68 -13.28 1.54
N ALA A 9 -5.22 -14.12 0.66
CA ALA A 9 -4.43 -14.68 -0.42
C ALA A 9 -3.74 -13.56 -1.22
N ILE A 10 -2.40 -13.54 -1.21
CA ILE A 10 -1.62 -12.54 -1.95
C ILE A 10 -1.93 -12.73 -3.44
N PRO A 11 -2.40 -11.69 -4.16
CA PRO A 11 -2.66 -11.79 -5.59
C PRO A 11 -1.40 -12.22 -6.33
N ALA A 12 -1.55 -13.16 -7.27
CA ALA A 12 -0.41 -13.69 -8.04
C ALA A 12 0.39 -12.58 -8.75
N VAL A 13 -0.30 -11.51 -9.21
CA VAL A 13 0.37 -10.36 -9.83
C VAL A 13 1.32 -9.63 -8.88
N ILE A 14 0.96 -9.50 -7.59
CA ILE A 14 1.83 -8.91 -6.57
C ILE A 14 3.07 -9.80 -6.35
N ALA A 15 2.85 -11.12 -6.25
CA ALA A 15 3.90 -12.08 -5.96
C ALA A 15 4.88 -12.30 -7.11
N THR A 16 4.38 -12.43 -8.34
CA THR A 16 5.19 -12.90 -9.49
C THR A 16 5.03 -12.05 -10.75
N GLY A 17 4.15 -11.05 -10.78
CA GLY A 17 3.92 -10.21 -11.95
C GLY A 17 5.08 -9.26 -12.24
N THR A 18 5.18 -8.77 -13.46
CA THR A 18 6.14 -7.72 -13.86
C THR A 18 5.79 -6.37 -13.21
N PRO A 19 6.73 -5.40 -13.13
CA PRO A 19 6.43 -4.06 -12.62
C PRO A 19 5.21 -3.42 -13.30
N LYS A 20 5.09 -3.56 -14.63
CA LYS A 20 3.96 -3.03 -15.39
C LYS A 20 2.62 -3.68 -15.03
N GLU A 21 2.60 -4.98 -14.77
CA GLU A 21 1.38 -5.68 -14.37
C GLU A 21 0.97 -5.31 -12.94
N VAL A 22 1.94 -5.14 -12.04
CA VAL A 22 1.71 -4.65 -10.68
C VAL A 22 1.16 -3.23 -10.70
N ASP A 23 1.73 -2.32 -11.50
CA ASP A 23 1.24 -0.95 -11.67
C ASP A 23 -0.23 -0.94 -12.12
N ALA A 24 -0.56 -1.65 -13.19
CA ALA A 24 -1.93 -1.74 -13.70
C ALA A 24 -2.90 -2.32 -12.67
N PHE A 25 -2.46 -3.33 -11.91
CA PHE A 25 -3.25 -3.93 -10.84
C PHE A 25 -3.51 -2.95 -9.70
N LEU A 26 -2.49 -2.22 -9.24
CA LEU A 26 -2.63 -1.23 -8.16
C LEU A 26 -3.52 -0.07 -8.59
N LEU A 27 -3.37 0.43 -9.82
CA LEU A 27 -4.26 1.46 -10.37
C LEU A 27 -5.72 0.99 -10.38
N ALA A 28 -5.97 -0.23 -10.87
CA ALA A 28 -7.33 -0.78 -10.88
C ALA A 28 -7.90 -0.93 -9.47
N CYS A 29 -7.13 -1.47 -8.51
CA CYS A 29 -7.63 -1.75 -7.17
C CYS A 29 -7.80 -0.50 -6.31
N LEU A 30 -6.90 0.48 -6.43
CA LEU A 30 -6.83 1.62 -5.51
C LEU A 30 -7.56 2.86 -6.03
N SER A 31 -7.78 2.99 -7.34
CA SER A 31 -8.45 4.16 -7.92
C SER A 31 -9.97 4.02 -8.03
N HIS A 32 -10.51 2.80 -7.97
CA HIS A 32 -11.94 2.55 -8.14
C HIS A 32 -12.62 2.31 -6.78
N GLU A 33 -13.41 3.29 -6.32
CA GLU A 33 -14.22 3.16 -5.10
C GLU A 33 -15.32 2.09 -5.23
N GLU A 34 -15.69 1.73 -6.46
CA GLU A 34 -16.69 0.69 -6.76
C GLU A 34 -16.15 -0.74 -6.63
N LEU A 35 -14.82 -0.91 -6.62
CA LEU A 35 -14.20 -2.22 -6.42
C LEU A 35 -13.95 -2.47 -4.92
N PRO A 36 -14.00 -3.74 -4.47
CA PRO A 36 -13.62 -4.08 -3.12
C PRO A 36 -12.19 -3.62 -2.85
N GLN A 37 -12.07 -2.62 -1.98
CA GLN A 37 -10.77 -2.13 -1.54
C GLN A 37 -10.07 -3.22 -0.73
N PRO A 38 -8.74 -3.36 -0.85
CA PRO A 38 -7.99 -4.31 -0.03
C PRO A 38 -8.16 -3.99 1.46
N SER A 39 -8.06 -5.01 2.32
CA SER A 39 -7.96 -4.76 3.76
C SER A 39 -6.60 -4.15 4.10
N LEU A 40 -6.48 -3.51 5.27
CA LEU A 40 -5.18 -3.01 5.76
C LEU A 40 -4.16 -4.15 5.88
N ALA A 41 -4.59 -5.33 6.37
CA ALA A 41 -3.75 -6.51 6.50
C ALA A 41 -3.23 -6.99 5.13
N ALA A 42 -4.10 -7.10 4.13
CA ALA A 42 -3.71 -7.48 2.77
C ALA A 42 -2.68 -6.49 2.19
N MET A 43 -2.87 -5.19 2.41
CA MET A 43 -1.93 -4.18 1.93
C MET A 43 -0.54 -4.32 2.56
N TYR A 44 -0.47 -4.63 3.86
CA TYR A 44 0.81 -4.94 4.51
C TYR A 44 1.48 -6.19 3.94
N GLU A 45 0.71 -7.24 3.67
CA GLU A 45 1.22 -8.46 3.03
C GLU A 45 1.75 -8.16 1.61
N TRP A 46 1.07 -7.29 0.86
CA TRP A 46 1.53 -6.87 -0.47
C TRP A 46 2.84 -6.11 -0.40
N ILE A 47 2.98 -5.16 0.54
CA ILE A 47 4.22 -4.41 0.76
C ILE A 47 5.36 -5.36 1.14
N ALA A 48 5.12 -6.30 2.06
CA ALA A 48 6.12 -7.28 2.46
C ALA A 48 6.56 -8.15 1.28
N CYS A 49 5.60 -8.57 0.45
CA CYS A 49 5.87 -9.35 -0.76
C CYS A 49 6.71 -8.56 -1.77
N LEU A 50 6.32 -7.33 -2.12
CA LEU A 50 7.03 -6.47 -3.07
C LEU A 50 8.44 -6.11 -2.56
N THR A 51 8.59 -5.82 -1.27
CA THR A 51 9.91 -5.54 -0.66
C THR A 51 10.82 -6.77 -0.73
N GLY A 52 10.25 -7.97 -0.60
CA GLY A 52 10.98 -9.24 -0.71
C GLY A 52 11.54 -9.54 -2.10
N ARG A 53 11.06 -8.86 -3.15
CA ARG A 53 11.49 -9.09 -4.54
C ARG A 53 12.89 -8.57 -4.86
N LYS A 54 13.49 -7.77 -3.98
CA LYS A 54 14.87 -7.23 -4.08
C LYS A 54 15.18 -6.59 -5.43
N ASP A 55 14.19 -5.94 -6.03
CA ASP A 55 14.26 -5.27 -7.32
C ASP A 55 13.80 -3.82 -7.13
N ASP A 56 14.63 -2.89 -7.60
CA ASP A 56 14.41 -1.45 -7.43
C ASP A 56 13.17 -0.96 -8.21
N ASP A 57 12.71 -1.73 -9.21
CA ASP A 57 11.54 -1.42 -10.02
C ASP A 57 10.22 -1.40 -9.21
N PHE A 58 10.21 -1.94 -7.99
CA PHE A 58 9.02 -1.98 -7.13
C PHE A 58 8.92 -0.84 -6.10
N HIS A 59 9.91 0.05 -6.02
CA HIS A 59 9.91 1.13 -5.02
C HIS A 59 8.72 2.08 -5.14
N SER A 60 8.30 2.43 -6.36
CA SER A 60 7.12 3.26 -6.61
C SER A 60 5.84 2.56 -6.15
N HIS A 61 5.69 1.27 -6.46
CA HIS A 61 4.55 0.43 -6.06
C HIS A 61 4.44 0.33 -4.54
N ILE A 62 5.56 0.08 -3.85
CA ILE A 62 5.62 0.05 -2.38
C ILE A 62 5.20 1.41 -1.80
N SER A 63 5.68 2.52 -2.40
CA SER A 63 5.31 3.87 -1.96
C SER A 63 3.82 4.14 -2.16
N THR A 64 3.23 3.72 -3.27
CA THR A 64 1.79 3.81 -3.54
C THR A 64 0.97 3.06 -2.49
N CYS A 65 1.38 1.84 -2.14
CA CYS A 65 0.73 1.05 -1.08
C CYS A 65 0.80 1.76 0.28
N HIS A 66 1.96 2.33 0.64
CA HIS A 66 2.11 3.10 1.87
C HIS A 66 1.26 4.38 1.89
N TYR A 67 1.16 5.08 0.77
CA TYR A 67 0.33 6.27 0.66
C TYR A 67 -1.15 5.94 0.81
N TRP A 68 -1.60 4.84 0.20
CA TRP A 68 -2.97 4.35 0.38
C TRP A 68 -3.25 3.99 1.84
N LEU A 69 -2.33 3.30 2.54
CA LEU A 69 -2.48 3.00 3.97
C LEU A 69 -2.65 4.28 4.81
N TYR A 70 -1.81 5.28 4.56
CA TYR A 70 -1.92 6.58 5.23
C TYR A 70 -3.31 7.20 5.06
N PHE A 71 -3.83 7.19 3.83
CA PHE A 71 -5.17 7.72 3.54
C PHE A 71 -6.26 6.96 4.30
N GLN A 72 -6.18 5.63 4.38
CA GLN A 72 -7.14 4.84 5.13
C GLN A 72 -7.08 5.11 6.63
N TYR A 73 -5.89 5.28 7.22
CA TYR A 73 -5.73 5.65 8.62
C TYR A 73 -6.31 7.04 8.92
N ALA A 74 -6.05 8.02 8.05
CA ALA A 74 -6.63 9.36 8.17
C ALA A 74 -8.16 9.30 8.16
N LYS A 75 -8.73 8.54 7.22
CA LYS A 75 -10.18 8.31 7.10
C LYS A 75 -10.76 7.65 8.36
N GLN A 76 -10.11 6.63 8.91
CA GLN A 76 -10.54 5.97 10.16
C GLN A 76 -10.48 6.90 11.38
N ALA A 77 -9.51 7.81 11.41
CA ALA A 77 -9.37 8.81 12.46
C ALA A 77 -10.33 10.01 12.30
N GLY A 78 -11.14 10.05 11.23
CA GLY A 78 -11.99 11.20 10.90
C GLY A 78 -11.21 12.45 10.48
N LEU A 79 -9.95 12.28 10.09
CA LEU A 79 -9.10 13.35 9.60
C LEU A 79 -9.27 13.48 8.08
N SER A 80 -9.33 14.72 7.59
CA SER A 80 -9.22 14.96 6.15
C SER A 80 -7.77 14.71 5.74
N PRO A 81 -7.49 13.83 4.77
CA PRO A 81 -6.13 13.60 4.28
C PRO A 81 -5.53 14.86 3.61
N ASP A 82 -6.38 15.80 3.18
CA ASP A 82 -6.02 17.14 2.72
C ASP A 82 -5.71 18.15 3.85
N GLY A 83 -5.85 17.75 5.13
CA GLY A 83 -5.85 18.64 6.29
C GLY A 83 -4.50 18.88 6.98
N GLN A 84 -3.43 18.18 6.61
CA GLN A 84 -2.09 18.50 7.11
C GLN A 84 -1.02 17.93 6.17
N ALA A 85 -0.46 18.79 5.33
CA ALA A 85 0.78 18.50 4.61
C ALA A 85 1.86 18.04 5.60
N TYR A 86 2.67 17.07 5.15
CA TYR A 86 3.95 16.62 5.71
C TYR A 86 4.53 17.49 6.85
N PRO A 87 5.04 16.92 7.96
CA PRO A 87 6.01 17.67 8.75
C PRO A 87 7.14 18.10 7.80
N PRO A 88 7.60 19.36 7.84
CA PRO A 88 8.66 19.81 6.98
C PRO A 88 9.86 18.87 7.16
N ARG A 89 10.48 18.49 6.04
CA ARG A 89 11.78 17.79 6.04
C ARG A 89 12.66 18.46 7.10
N PRO A 90 13.28 17.73 8.04
CA PRO A 90 14.15 18.36 9.01
C PRO A 90 15.23 19.10 8.24
N GLU A 91 15.18 20.43 8.29
CA GLU A 91 16.25 21.25 7.76
C GLU A 91 17.51 20.84 8.50
N LYS A 92 18.56 20.44 7.76
CA LYS A 92 19.85 20.13 8.36
C LYS A 92 20.25 21.36 9.18
N SER A 93 20.27 21.22 10.50
CA SER A 93 20.84 22.23 11.38
C SER A 93 22.31 22.40 10.97
N SER A 94 22.61 23.56 10.37
CA SER A 94 23.97 24.07 10.23
C SER A 94 24.39 24.77 11.52
#